data_AF-A0A3A3Z0U0-F1
#
_entry.id   AF-A0A3A3Z0U0-F1
#
_cell.length_a   1.000
_cell.length_b   1.000
_cell.length_c   1.000
_cell.angle_alpha   90.00
_cell.angle_beta   90.00
_cell.angle_gamma   90.00
#
_symmetry.space_group_name_H-M   'P 1'
#
loop_
_entity.id
_entity.type
_entity.pdbx_description
1 polymer ?
#
loop_
_entity_poly.entity_id
_entity_poly.type
_entity_poly.pdbx_seq_one_letter_code
_entity_poly.pdbx_strand_id
1 'polypeptide(L)'
;MEDWIGQHIRRAHEQGAFDDLPGAGKPIPDLDKSWSADEWVVRWAKREGADLTLALPPALALRKERQELPDVLASRKSEQAVRDSVDAFNERLRQAYRRPQEGPPLTVAPVDVEQAVQRWRTTRPAAPPDPTPAPAPADQRNRRRWPPASGGADADPHRSGLVPQPTVCATGPGTGLDCAVNVIEAG
;
A
#
# COMPACT_ATOMS: atom_id res chain seq x y z
N MET A 1 -32.94 41.94 9.02
CA MET A 1 -31.48 41.90 8.77
C MET A 1 -31.31 41.11 7.49
N GLU A 2 -31.70 41.66 6.35
CA GLU A 2 -31.71 40.92 5.08
C GLU A 2 -31.59 41.93 3.92
N ASP A 3 -30.38 42.15 3.41
CA ASP A 3 -30.12 42.85 2.13
C ASP A 3 -28.71 42.57 1.54
N TRP A 4 -27.82 41.91 2.30
CA TRP A 4 -26.52 41.48 1.79
C TRP A 4 -26.65 40.72 0.47
N ILE A 5 -27.51 39.69 0.43
CA ILE A 5 -27.61 38.79 -0.72
C ILE A 5 -28.04 39.58 -1.96
N GLY A 6 -29.03 40.47 -1.81
CA GLY A 6 -29.49 41.35 -2.90
C GLY A 6 -28.42 42.34 -3.36
N GLN A 7 -27.67 42.93 -2.44
CA GLN A 7 -26.55 43.81 -2.77
C GLN A 7 -25.42 43.06 -3.51
N HIS A 8 -25.15 41.80 -3.14
CA HIS A 8 -24.15 40.95 -3.80
C HIS A 8 -24.56 40.58 -5.24
N ILE A 9 -25.84 40.21 -5.44
CA ILE A 9 -26.38 39.89 -6.77
C ILE A 9 -26.29 41.12 -7.69
N ARG A 10 -26.66 42.30 -7.19
CA ARG A 10 -26.63 43.56 -7.95
C ARG A 10 -25.21 43.93 -8.38
N ARG A 11 -24.26 43.87 -7.45
CA ARG A 11 -22.85 44.14 -7.74
C ARG A 11 -22.27 43.15 -8.76
N ALA A 12 -22.62 41.87 -8.67
CA ALA A 12 -22.21 40.86 -9.64
C ALA A 12 -22.77 41.15 -11.05
N HIS A 13 -24.01 41.65 -11.13
CA HIS A 13 -24.62 42.08 -12.39
C HIS A 13 -23.93 43.32 -12.98
N GLU A 14 -23.64 44.34 -12.16
CA GLU A 14 -22.91 45.55 -12.58
C GLU A 14 -21.49 45.24 -13.10
N GLN A 15 -20.88 44.17 -12.61
CA GLN A 15 -19.55 43.70 -13.01
C GLN A 15 -19.57 42.76 -14.21
N GLY A 16 -20.74 42.47 -14.79
CA GLY A 16 -20.87 41.54 -15.91
C GLY A 16 -20.52 40.10 -15.55
N ALA A 17 -20.60 39.69 -14.27
CA ALA A 17 -20.25 38.34 -13.84
C ALA A 17 -21.19 37.25 -14.40
N PHE A 18 -22.31 37.66 -14.99
CA PHE A 18 -23.27 36.78 -15.69
C PHE A 18 -23.16 36.89 -17.23
N ASP A 19 -22.28 37.75 -17.75
CA ASP A 19 -22.02 37.86 -19.19
C ASP A 19 -21.06 36.74 -19.64
N ASP A 20 -21.21 36.27 -20.87
CA ASP A 20 -20.41 35.18 -21.49
C ASP A 20 -20.37 33.85 -20.69
N LEU A 21 -21.43 33.56 -19.93
CA LEU A 21 -21.52 32.27 -19.25
C LEU A 21 -21.56 31.11 -20.25
N PRO A 22 -20.93 29.97 -19.92
CA PRO A 22 -20.98 28.78 -20.76
C PRO A 22 -22.43 28.29 -20.89
N GLY A 23 -23.04 28.56 -22.05
CA GLY A 23 -24.45 28.24 -22.30
C GLY A 23 -25.37 29.45 -22.48
N ALA A 24 -24.87 30.68 -22.32
CA ALA A 24 -25.65 31.89 -22.56
C ALA A 24 -26.23 31.89 -23.99
N GLY A 25 -27.56 32.03 -24.09
CA GLY A 25 -28.30 32.01 -25.37
C GLY A 25 -28.37 30.66 -26.09
N LYS A 26 -27.73 29.59 -25.55
CA LYS A 26 -27.82 28.25 -26.12
C LYS A 26 -29.05 27.52 -25.55
N PRO A 27 -29.72 26.66 -26.34
CA PRO A 27 -30.79 25.83 -25.82
C PRO A 27 -30.24 24.91 -24.71
N ILE A 28 -31.01 24.73 -23.64
CA ILE A 28 -30.64 23.82 -22.56
C ILE A 28 -30.58 22.40 -23.15
N PRO A 29 -29.43 21.71 -23.07
CA PRO A 29 -29.33 20.37 -23.61
C PRO A 29 -30.28 19.44 -22.87
N ASP A 30 -30.94 18.55 -23.61
CA ASP A 30 -31.84 17.52 -23.09
C ASP A 30 -33.11 18.02 -22.39
N LEU A 31 -33.54 19.28 -22.60
CA LEU A 31 -34.74 19.86 -21.98
C LEU A 31 -36.05 19.13 -22.37
N ASP A 32 -36.06 18.48 -23.53
CA ASP A 32 -37.16 17.71 -24.09
C ASP A 32 -37.29 16.29 -23.49
N LYS A 33 -36.29 15.84 -22.73
CA LYS A 33 -36.29 14.50 -22.13
C LYS A 33 -37.00 14.53 -20.77
N SER A 34 -38.04 13.71 -20.61
CA SER A 34 -38.66 13.51 -19.30
C SER A 34 -37.79 12.62 -18.43
N TRP A 35 -37.03 13.20 -17.51
CA TRP A 35 -36.22 12.43 -16.58
C TRP A 35 -37.04 12.06 -15.35
N SER A 36 -36.83 10.85 -14.85
CA SER A 36 -37.24 10.53 -13.48
C SER A 36 -36.31 11.25 -12.48
N ALA A 37 -36.77 11.44 -11.23
CA ALA A 37 -35.96 12.08 -10.20
C ALA A 37 -34.66 11.29 -9.93
N ASP A 38 -34.73 9.96 -9.99
CA ASP A 38 -33.59 9.06 -9.84
C ASP A 38 -32.54 9.23 -10.96
N GLU A 39 -32.94 9.38 -12.22
CA GLU A 39 -32.02 9.64 -13.33
C GLU A 39 -31.27 10.97 -13.16
N TRP A 40 -31.99 12.01 -12.69
CA TRP A 40 -31.37 13.30 -12.39
C TRP A 40 -30.33 13.17 -11.28
N VAL A 41 -30.64 12.45 -10.18
CA VAL A 41 -29.71 12.23 -9.06
C VAL A 41 -28.45 11.51 -9.52
N VAL A 42 -28.59 10.44 -10.32
CA VAL A 42 -27.45 9.69 -10.85
C VAL A 42 -26.57 10.57 -11.74
N ARG A 43 -27.16 11.40 -12.60
CA ARG A 43 -26.42 12.30 -13.49
C ARG A 43 -25.72 13.42 -12.73
N TRP A 44 -26.41 14.01 -11.75
CA TRP A 44 -25.84 15.01 -10.86
C TRP A 44 -24.65 14.43 -10.10
N ALA A 45 -24.80 13.26 -9.48
CA ALA A 45 -23.72 12.61 -8.76
C ALA A 45 -22.52 12.30 -9.65
N LYS A 46 -22.76 11.82 -10.87
CA LYS A 46 -21.69 11.57 -11.85
C LYS A 46 -20.95 12.85 -12.25
N ARG A 47 -21.66 13.98 -12.37
CA ARG A 47 -21.07 15.28 -12.74
C ARG A 47 -20.26 15.89 -11.60
N GLU A 48 -20.79 15.84 -10.37
CA GLU A 48 -20.14 16.42 -9.18
C GLU A 48 -19.10 15.46 -8.55
N GLY A 49 -18.98 14.23 -9.04
CA GLY A 49 -18.13 13.19 -8.44
C GLY A 49 -18.63 12.74 -7.06
N ALA A 50 -19.94 12.87 -6.80
CA ALA A 50 -20.53 12.50 -5.52
C ALA A 50 -20.56 10.98 -5.35
N ASP A 51 -20.16 10.50 -4.18
CA ASP A 51 -20.21 9.08 -3.84
C ASP A 51 -21.63 8.67 -3.41
N LEU A 52 -22.32 7.95 -4.30
CA LEU A 52 -23.65 7.40 -4.03
C LEU A 52 -23.63 6.10 -3.22
N THR A 53 -22.45 5.57 -2.85
CA THR A 53 -22.34 4.27 -2.15
C THR A 53 -23.14 4.21 -0.85
N LEU A 54 -23.25 5.33 -0.13
CA LEU A 54 -24.04 5.44 1.11
C LEU A 54 -25.56 5.44 0.87
N ALA A 55 -26.00 5.80 -0.34
CA ALA A 55 -27.41 5.82 -0.73
C ALA A 55 -27.86 4.51 -1.40
N LEU A 56 -26.95 3.54 -1.59
CA LEU A 56 -27.31 2.27 -2.19
C LEU A 56 -28.16 1.43 -1.23
N PRO A 57 -29.19 0.74 -1.72
CA PRO A 57 -29.85 -0.32 -0.97
C PRO A 57 -28.83 -1.36 -0.47
N PRO A 58 -29.03 -1.95 0.72
CA PRO A 58 -28.06 -2.84 1.35
C PRO A 58 -27.56 -3.98 0.44
N ALA A 59 -28.44 -4.57 -0.37
CA ALA A 59 -28.07 -5.65 -1.28
C ALA A 59 -27.13 -5.20 -2.41
N LEU A 60 -27.32 -3.98 -2.94
CA LEU A 60 -26.46 -3.42 -3.97
C LEU A 60 -25.13 -2.95 -3.37
N ALA A 61 -25.15 -2.39 -2.16
CA ALA A 61 -23.94 -2.00 -1.45
C ALA A 61 -23.00 -3.19 -1.23
N LEU A 62 -23.52 -4.34 -0.76
CA LEU A 62 -22.72 -5.56 -0.58
C LEU A 62 -22.22 -6.14 -1.90
N ARG A 63 -22.98 -5.99 -2.99
CA ARG A 63 -22.54 -6.42 -4.33
C ARG A 63 -21.38 -5.55 -4.83
N LYS A 64 -21.45 -4.24 -4.62
CA LYS A 64 -20.35 -3.31 -4.95
C LYS A 64 -19.12 -3.59 -4.10
N GLU A 65 -19.28 -3.71 -2.79
CA GLU A 65 -18.20 -4.05 -1.87
C GLU A 65 -17.51 -5.37 -2.27
N ARG A 66 -18.28 -6.38 -2.67
CA ARG A 66 -17.74 -7.65 -3.20
C ARG A 66 -16.90 -7.46 -4.47
N GLN A 67 -17.26 -6.53 -5.34
CA GLN A 67 -16.51 -6.23 -6.57
C GLN A 67 -15.20 -5.48 -6.27
N GLU A 68 -15.21 -4.59 -5.28
CA GLU A 68 -14.05 -3.79 -4.86
C GLU A 68 -13.09 -4.55 -3.94
N LEU A 69 -13.58 -5.63 -3.31
CA LEU A 69 -12.80 -6.40 -2.35
C LEU A 69 -11.43 -6.87 -2.88
N PRO A 70 -11.27 -7.40 -4.11
CA PRO A 70 -9.96 -7.77 -4.65
C PRO A 70 -8.96 -6.61 -4.67
N ASP A 71 -9.40 -5.40 -5.05
CA ASP A 71 -8.56 -4.21 -5.10
C ASP A 71 -8.16 -3.75 -3.69
N VAL A 72 -9.10 -3.79 -2.75
CA VAL A 72 -8.84 -3.52 -1.33
C VAL A 72 -7.81 -4.51 -0.78
N LEU A 73 -7.96 -5.80 -1.08
CA LEU A 73 -7.02 -6.84 -0.63
C LEU A 73 -5.62 -6.65 -1.20
N ALA A 74 -5.50 -6.23 -2.47
CA ALA A 74 -4.21 -5.96 -3.10
C ALA A 74 -3.38 -4.90 -2.34
N SER A 75 -4.06 -3.91 -1.75
CA SER A 75 -3.41 -2.86 -0.95
C SER A 75 -2.90 -3.32 0.43
N ARG A 76 -3.40 -4.46 0.96
CA ARG A 76 -3.07 -4.94 2.31
C ARG A 76 -1.66 -5.50 2.38
N LYS A 77 -0.90 -5.11 3.41
CA LYS A 77 0.52 -5.46 3.60
C LYS A 77 0.78 -6.81 4.27
N SER A 78 -0.14 -7.28 5.11
CA SER A 78 -0.02 -8.54 5.85
C SER A 78 -1.13 -9.51 5.50
N GLU A 79 -0.84 -10.80 5.63
CA GLU A 79 -1.82 -11.87 5.44
C GLU A 79 -2.95 -11.80 6.45
N GLN A 80 -2.64 -11.48 7.71
CA GLN A 80 -3.66 -11.31 8.74
C GLN A 80 -4.66 -10.23 8.36
N ALA A 81 -4.19 -9.08 7.84
CA ALA A 81 -5.09 -8.01 7.40
C ALA A 81 -5.98 -8.42 6.22
N VAL A 82 -5.52 -9.33 5.36
CA VAL A 82 -6.34 -9.91 4.28
C VAL A 82 -7.43 -10.80 4.88
N ARG A 83 -7.07 -11.71 5.78
CA ARG A 83 -8.04 -12.58 6.48
C ARG A 83 -9.10 -11.75 7.20
N ASP A 84 -8.67 -10.80 8.03
CA ASP A 84 -9.56 -9.92 8.79
C ASP A 84 -10.51 -9.12 7.88
N SER A 85 -10.02 -8.63 6.73
CA SER A 85 -10.85 -7.89 5.76
C SER A 85 -11.94 -8.77 5.15
N VAL A 86 -11.59 -10.01 4.78
CA VAL A 86 -12.55 -10.97 4.21
C VAL A 86 -13.55 -11.43 5.26
N ASP A 87 -13.11 -11.69 6.49
CA ASP A 87 -13.98 -12.09 7.59
C ASP A 87 -14.96 -10.98 7.97
N ALA A 88 -14.50 -9.73 8.00
CA ALA A 88 -15.36 -8.58 8.24
C ALA A 88 -16.44 -8.42 7.15
N PHE A 89 -16.07 -8.63 5.88
CA PHE A 89 -17.03 -8.65 4.77
C PHE A 89 -18.04 -9.80 4.94
N ASN A 90 -17.56 -11.02 5.21
CA ASN A 90 -18.41 -12.19 5.39
C ASN A 90 -19.36 -12.04 6.59
N GLU A 91 -18.93 -11.38 7.66
CA GLU A 91 -19.76 -11.02 8.81
C GLU A 91 -20.89 -10.07 8.41
N ARG A 92 -20.57 -8.97 7.72
CA ARG A 92 -21.59 -8.03 7.21
C ARG A 92 -22.59 -8.74 6.29
N LEU A 93 -22.10 -9.60 5.41
CA LEU A 93 -22.93 -10.40 4.52
C LEU A 93 -23.89 -11.32 5.29
N ARG A 94 -23.38 -12.04 6.30
CA ARG A 94 -24.19 -12.90 7.18
C ARG A 94 -25.24 -12.11 7.95
N GLN A 95 -24.91 -10.90 8.43
CA GLN A 95 -25.87 -10.03 9.09
C GLN A 95 -26.98 -9.56 8.14
N ALA A 96 -26.63 -9.21 6.90
CA ALA A 96 -27.63 -8.84 5.89
C ALA A 96 -28.57 -10.01 5.59
N TYR A 97 -28.06 -11.23 5.39
CA TYR A 97 -28.90 -12.41 5.19
C TYR A 97 -29.88 -12.70 6.34
N ARG A 98 -29.57 -12.28 7.56
CA ARG A 98 -30.43 -12.47 8.74
C ARG A 98 -31.53 -11.42 8.86
N ARG A 99 -31.46 -10.31 8.12
CA ARG A 99 -32.47 -9.24 8.17
C ARG A 99 -33.44 -9.39 7.00
N PRO A 100 -34.73 -9.06 7.18
CA PRO A 100 -35.65 -8.88 6.07
C PRO A 100 -35.04 -7.87 5.09
N GLN A 101 -34.85 -8.27 3.84
CA GLN A 101 -34.30 -7.39 2.81
C GLN A 101 -35.43 -6.62 2.14
N GLU A 102 -35.34 -5.30 2.15
CA GLU A 102 -36.20 -4.45 1.34
C GLU A 102 -35.65 -4.40 -0.09
N GLY A 103 -36.44 -4.85 -1.06
CA GLY A 103 -36.08 -4.83 -2.48
C GLY A 103 -35.63 -6.18 -3.06
N PRO A 104 -34.85 -6.17 -4.17
CA PRO A 104 -34.42 -7.39 -4.85
C PRO A 104 -33.62 -8.33 -3.94
N PRO A 105 -33.71 -9.66 -4.16
CA PRO A 105 -33.06 -10.64 -3.31
C PRO A 105 -31.52 -10.48 -3.29
N LEU A 106 -30.92 -10.72 -2.12
CA LEU A 106 -29.47 -10.71 -1.93
C LEU A 106 -28.84 -11.97 -2.54
N THR A 107 -28.21 -11.83 -3.71
CA THR A 107 -27.57 -12.94 -4.46
C THR A 107 -26.05 -13.04 -4.20
N VAL A 108 -25.51 -12.29 -3.24
CA VAL A 108 -24.06 -12.22 -3.00
C VAL A 108 -23.58 -13.40 -2.15
N ALA A 109 -22.81 -14.32 -2.73
CA ALA A 109 -22.21 -15.44 -1.99
C ALA A 109 -21.15 -14.97 -0.98
N PRO A 110 -20.76 -15.74 0.06
CA PRO A 110 -19.58 -15.47 0.89
C PRO A 110 -18.26 -15.68 0.13
N VAL A 111 -17.16 -15.08 0.61
CA VAL A 111 -15.80 -15.30 0.06
C VAL A 111 -15.10 -16.38 0.86
N ASP A 112 -14.41 -17.28 0.19
CA ASP A 112 -13.45 -18.20 0.81
C ASP A 112 -12.15 -17.45 1.19
N VAL A 113 -11.84 -17.43 2.49
CA VAL A 113 -10.69 -16.71 3.05
C VAL A 113 -9.38 -17.25 2.51
N GLU A 114 -9.21 -18.57 2.44
CA GLU A 114 -7.95 -19.19 2.02
C GLU A 114 -7.72 -18.99 0.52
N GLN A 115 -8.78 -19.04 -0.30
CA GLN A 115 -8.66 -18.66 -1.71
C GLN A 115 -8.28 -17.19 -1.90
N ALA A 116 -8.84 -16.29 -1.07
CA ALA A 116 -8.52 -14.86 -1.14
C ALA A 116 -7.06 -14.59 -0.75
N VAL A 117 -6.58 -15.24 0.31
CA VAL A 117 -5.17 -15.17 0.74
C VAL A 117 -4.25 -15.73 -0.34
N GLN A 118 -4.59 -16.87 -0.93
CA GLN A 118 -3.76 -17.48 -1.98
C GLN A 118 -3.64 -16.57 -3.20
N ARG A 119 -4.75 -15.98 -3.66
CA ARG A 119 -4.74 -14.99 -4.74
C ARG A 119 -3.88 -13.77 -4.38
N TRP A 120 -4.03 -13.24 -3.16
CA TRP A 120 -3.23 -12.12 -2.68
C TRP A 120 -1.72 -12.43 -2.70
N ARG A 121 -1.32 -13.61 -2.22
CA ARG A 121 0.09 -14.06 -2.26
C ARG A 121 0.62 -14.14 -3.69
N THR A 122 -0.16 -14.70 -4.64
CA THR A 122 0.27 -14.82 -6.05
C THR A 122 0.38 -13.49 -6.79
N THR A 123 -0.32 -12.46 -6.33
CA THR A 123 -0.29 -11.14 -6.97
C THR A 123 0.93 -10.32 -6.52
N ARG A 124 1.62 -10.75 -5.46
CA ARG A 124 2.85 -10.11 -4.99
C ARG A 124 4.08 -10.77 -5.63
N PRO A 125 5.10 -9.99 -6.02
CA PRO A 125 6.40 -10.56 -6.34
C PRO A 125 6.87 -11.32 -5.11
N ALA A 126 7.34 -12.56 -5.31
CA ALA A 126 7.93 -13.34 -4.24
C ALA A 126 8.98 -12.49 -3.54
N ALA A 127 8.89 -12.40 -2.21
CA ALA A 127 10.02 -11.90 -1.43
C ALA A 127 11.26 -12.67 -1.90
N PRO A 128 12.40 -12.01 -2.18
CA PRO A 128 13.63 -12.70 -2.45
C PRO A 128 13.82 -13.76 -1.36
N PRO A 129 14.17 -15.01 -1.71
CA PRO A 129 14.44 -16.01 -0.69
C PRO A 129 15.42 -15.39 0.31
N ASP A 130 15.10 -15.48 1.60
CA ASP A 130 16.02 -15.07 2.67
C ASP A 130 17.40 -15.61 2.30
N PRO A 131 18.47 -14.79 2.30
CA PRO A 131 19.79 -15.32 2.03
C PRO A 131 20.03 -16.43 3.05
N THR A 132 20.07 -17.67 2.56
CA THR A 132 20.44 -18.84 3.35
C THR A 132 21.61 -18.42 4.22
N PRO A 133 21.52 -18.50 5.56
CA PRO A 133 22.61 -18.07 6.40
C PRO A 133 23.85 -18.81 5.91
N ALA A 134 24.80 -18.03 5.39
CA ALA A 134 26.04 -18.58 4.86
C ALA A 134 26.60 -19.54 5.93
N PRO A 135 27.04 -20.75 5.55
CA PRO A 135 27.54 -21.71 6.52
C PRO A 135 28.60 -21.01 7.37
N ALA A 136 28.39 -21.01 8.69
CA ALA A 136 29.26 -20.33 9.64
C ALA A 136 30.73 -20.69 9.33
N PRO A 137 31.65 -19.71 9.33
CA PRO A 137 33.02 -19.96 8.92
C PRO A 137 33.62 -21.07 9.80
N ALA A 138 33.99 -22.19 9.18
CA ALA A 138 34.63 -23.31 9.86
C ALA A 138 35.89 -22.82 10.58
N ASP A 139 36.07 -23.27 11.81
CA ASP A 139 37.14 -22.86 12.71
C ASP A 139 38.53 -23.07 12.08
N GLN A 140 39.13 -21.96 11.64
CA GLN A 140 40.47 -21.94 11.04
C GLN A 140 41.60 -22.10 12.07
N ARG A 141 41.29 -22.16 13.38
CA ARG A 141 42.29 -22.28 14.46
C ARG A 141 42.99 -23.64 14.51
N ASN A 142 42.45 -24.66 13.84
CA ASN A 142 43.04 -26.00 13.78
C ASN A 142 44.17 -26.15 12.72
N ARG A 143 44.35 -25.20 11.78
CA ARG A 143 45.33 -25.38 10.69
C ARG A 143 46.79 -25.06 11.06
N ARG A 144 47.09 -24.69 12.32
CA ARG A 144 48.46 -24.43 12.80
C ARG A 144 49.02 -25.58 13.66
N ARG A 145 48.92 -26.82 13.19
CA ARG A 145 49.61 -27.96 13.81
C ARG A 145 50.45 -28.69 12.77
N TRP A 146 51.75 -28.41 12.76
CA TRP A 146 52.74 -29.18 12.01
C TRP A 146 53.11 -30.45 12.80
N PRO A 147 53.45 -31.60 12.16
CA PRO A 147 53.74 -32.87 12.86
C PRO A 147 55.14 -32.88 13.49
N PRO A 148 55.45 -33.81 14.41
CA PRO A 148 56.81 -33.93 14.95
C PRO A 148 57.77 -34.46 13.87
N ALA A 149 58.93 -33.81 13.74
CA ALA A 149 60.01 -34.25 12.86
C ALA A 149 60.70 -35.49 13.45
N SER A 150 60.58 -36.64 12.77
CA SER A 150 61.52 -37.75 12.89
C SER A 150 62.81 -37.42 12.14
N GLY A 151 63.95 -37.66 12.79
CA GLY A 151 65.27 -37.19 12.35
C GLY A 151 65.88 -37.89 11.13
N GLY A 152 67.02 -37.34 10.72
CA GLY A 152 67.90 -37.87 9.67
C GLY A 152 68.76 -36.75 9.08
N ALA A 153 70.07 -36.84 9.27
CA ALA A 153 71.09 -35.90 8.82
C ALA A 153 71.16 -35.75 7.29
N ASP A 154 71.52 -34.56 6.80
CA ASP A 154 72.76 -34.34 6.04
C ASP A 154 72.85 -32.90 5.45
N ALA A 155 74.06 -32.35 5.56
CA ALA A 155 74.73 -31.35 4.71
C ALA A 155 74.16 -29.92 4.48
N ASP A 156 74.98 -28.94 4.92
CA ASP A 156 75.11 -27.54 4.45
C ASP A 156 75.82 -27.51 3.06
N PRO A 157 76.03 -26.38 2.31
CA PRO A 157 75.51 -25.00 2.40
C PRO A 157 75.07 -24.37 1.04
N HIS A 158 74.62 -23.10 1.10
CA HIS A 158 74.43 -22.11 0.02
C HIS A 158 73.15 -22.16 -0.83
N ARG A 159 72.20 -21.25 -0.52
CA ARG A 159 71.62 -20.35 -1.54
C ARG A 159 70.98 -19.11 -0.91
N SER A 160 71.60 -17.96 -1.13
CA SER A 160 71.01 -16.64 -0.91
C SER A 160 69.74 -16.47 -1.74
N GLY A 161 68.69 -15.94 -1.13
CA GLY A 161 67.45 -15.56 -1.79
C GLY A 161 66.62 -14.68 -0.88
N LEU A 162 66.80 -13.38 -1.04
CA LEU A 162 66.09 -12.28 -0.38
C LEU A 162 64.57 -12.49 -0.47
N VAL A 163 63.85 -12.54 0.67
CA VAL A 163 62.39 -12.47 0.71
C VAL A 163 61.99 -11.06 1.17
N PRO A 164 61.18 -10.32 0.40
CA PRO A 164 60.72 -8.99 0.81
C PRO A 164 59.65 -9.09 1.92
N GLN A 165 59.81 -8.24 2.94
CA GLN A 165 58.84 -8.02 4.02
C GLN A 165 57.68 -7.16 3.51
N PRO A 166 56.40 -7.58 3.64
CA PRO A 166 55.31 -6.63 3.64
C PRO A 166 55.13 -6.04 5.05
N THR A 167 55.33 -4.73 5.11
CA THR A 167 55.14 -3.81 6.24
C THR A 167 53.81 -4.01 6.95
N VAL A 168 53.89 -4.20 8.27
CA VAL A 168 52.76 -4.07 9.20
C VAL A 168 52.53 -2.59 9.46
N CYS A 169 51.39 -2.03 9.05
CA CYS A 169 50.93 -0.74 9.55
C CYS A 169 50.03 -0.98 10.77
N ALA A 170 50.56 -0.60 11.92
CA ALA A 170 49.89 -0.60 13.19
C ALA A 170 48.78 0.45 13.25
N THR A 171 47.75 0.10 14.01
CA THR A 171 46.59 0.92 14.39
C THR A 171 47.01 2.11 15.26
N GLY A 172 46.38 3.26 15.04
CA GLY A 172 46.42 4.42 15.92
C GLY A 172 45.05 5.13 15.97
N PRO A 173 44.60 5.67 17.11
CA PRO A 173 43.21 6.06 17.37
C PRO A 173 42.94 7.59 17.29
N GLY A 174 41.65 7.95 17.15
CA GLY A 174 41.10 9.32 17.26
C GLY A 174 40.47 9.76 15.93
N THR A 175 39.32 10.44 15.83
CA THR A 175 38.56 11.26 16.78
C THR A 175 37.19 11.58 16.14
N GLY A 176 36.11 11.70 16.94
CA GLY A 176 34.89 12.47 16.62
C GLY A 176 33.89 11.78 15.68
N LEU A 177 32.57 11.84 15.84
CA LEU A 177 31.72 12.72 16.64
C LEU A 177 30.38 12.03 16.93
N ASP A 178 29.82 12.37 18.08
CA ASP A 178 28.43 12.22 18.49
C ASP A 178 27.41 12.50 17.39
N CYS A 179 26.39 11.64 17.31
CA CYS A 179 25.05 11.98 16.83
C CYS A 179 24.03 11.19 17.64
N ALA A 180 23.63 11.73 18.79
CA ALA A 180 22.33 11.47 19.39
C ALA A 180 21.48 12.73 19.21
N VAL A 181 20.30 12.60 18.61
CA VAL A 181 19.05 13.21 19.10
C VAL A 181 17.90 12.75 18.22
N ASN A 182 16.92 12.18 18.91
CA ASN A 182 15.60 11.82 18.44
C ASN A 182 14.64 12.67 19.28
N VAL A 183 13.86 13.56 18.66
CA VAL A 183 12.68 14.19 19.30
C VAL A 183 11.63 14.47 18.22
N ILE A 184 10.49 13.78 18.32
CA ILE A 184 9.19 14.19 17.80
C ILE A 184 8.41 14.61 19.04
N GLU A 185 7.99 15.88 19.13
CA GLU A 185 6.96 16.31 20.06
C GLU A 185 5.61 16.46 19.34
N ALA A 186 4.59 15.97 20.03
CA ALA A 186 3.19 16.18 19.77
C ALA A 186 2.71 17.42 20.54
N GLY A 187 1.81 18.18 19.92
CA GLY A 187 0.99 19.23 20.50
C GLY A 187 -0.24 19.42 19.64
#